data_AF-A0A845RZG1-F1
#
_entry.id   AF-A0A845RZG1-F1
#
_cell.length_a   1.000
_cell.length_b   1.000
_cell.length_c   1.000
_cell.angle_alpha   90.00
_cell.angle_beta   90.00
_cell.angle_gamma   90.00
#
_symmetry.space_group_name_H-M   'P 1'
#
loop_
_entity.id
_entity.type
_entity.pdbx_description
1 polymer ?
#
loop_
_entity_poly.entity_id
_entity_poly.type
_entity_poly.pdbx_seq_one_letter_code
_entity_poly.pdbx_strand_id
1 'polypeptide(L)'
;MTTCIFTADSSTQHDTGPGHPECPERIPSIIINGLKRIQSKNLIWKDVGSFDEKYIKLTHSEKYLEKINQSFPKEGLDFLDGDTIVSKGSKKAAYDAVSSIINAIDAVMNKEFNNAFCVVRPPGHHAEKEQAMGFCIFNNVAVGATYLLEKYKLNKVAIIDFDVHHGNGTQDIFYNEKKVLYISSHQFPFYPG
;
A
#
# COMPACT_ATOMS: atom_id res chain seq x y z
N MET A 1 -12.81 -18.56 12.02
CA MET A 1 -12.13 -17.90 10.89
C MET A 1 -10.85 -17.29 11.44
N THR A 2 -9.69 -17.60 10.87
CA THR A 2 -8.41 -17.00 11.24
C THR A 2 -8.07 -15.89 10.25
N THR A 3 -7.50 -14.79 10.78
CA THR A 3 -7.08 -13.63 10.02
C THR A 3 -5.58 -13.44 10.25
N CYS A 4 -4.79 -13.41 9.18
CA CYS A 4 -3.38 -13.05 9.29
C CYS A 4 -3.19 -11.53 9.29
N ILE A 5 -2.29 -11.05 10.13
CA ILE A 5 -1.91 -9.64 10.24
C ILE A 5 -0.47 -9.50 9.76
N PHE A 6 -0.26 -8.65 8.76
CA PHE A 6 1.06 -8.25 8.28
C PHE A 6 1.36 -6.81 8.67
N THR A 7 2.58 -6.58 9.15
CA THR A 7 3.13 -5.26 9.44
C THR A 7 4.64 -5.35 9.32
N ALA A 8 5.29 -4.28 8.86
CA ALA A 8 6.74 -4.21 8.80
C ALA A 8 7.26 -3.13 9.73
N ASP A 9 8.34 -3.42 10.47
CA ASP A 9 9.01 -2.44 11.35
C ASP A 9 9.51 -1.21 10.58
N SER A 10 9.80 -1.35 9.28
CA SER A 10 10.15 -0.24 8.40
C SER A 10 9.03 0.79 8.24
N SER A 11 7.77 0.43 8.52
CA SER A 11 6.63 1.34 8.42
C SER A 11 6.76 2.54 9.35
N THR A 12 7.48 2.43 10.47
CA THR A 12 7.77 3.57 11.37
C THR A 12 9.04 4.34 11.00
N GLN A 13 9.80 3.86 10.01
CA GLN A 13 10.99 4.51 9.47
C GLN A 13 10.68 5.45 8.29
N HIS A 14 9.45 5.39 7.76
CA HIS A 14 8.93 6.41 6.84
C HIS A 14 8.60 7.69 7.63
N ASP A 15 9.63 8.53 7.76
CA ASP A 15 9.55 9.87 8.34
C ASP A 15 9.12 10.87 7.26
N THR A 16 8.05 11.60 7.53
CA THR A 16 7.43 12.62 6.69
C THR A 16 7.65 14.04 7.24
N GLY A 17 8.44 14.17 8.31
CA GLY A 17 8.75 15.44 8.95
C GLY A 17 7.73 15.87 10.03
N PRO A 18 8.12 16.86 10.86
CA PRO A 18 7.32 17.28 12.00
C PRO A 18 5.98 17.89 11.57
N GLY A 19 4.89 17.45 12.21
CA GLY A 19 3.55 17.97 11.98
C GLY A 19 2.82 17.41 10.76
N HIS A 20 3.45 16.54 9.98
CA HIS A 20 2.79 15.86 8.88
C HIS A 20 1.75 14.86 9.41
N PRO A 21 0.49 14.84 8.91
CA PRO A 21 -0.56 13.96 9.45
C PRO A 21 -0.34 12.48 9.12
N GLU A 22 0.35 12.18 8.02
CA GLU A 22 0.79 10.83 7.68
C GLU A 22 2.08 10.52 8.46
N CYS A 23 1.97 10.19 9.75
CA CYS A 23 3.12 10.07 10.66
C CYS A 23 3.39 8.64 11.19
N PRO A 24 4.63 8.33 11.64
CA PRO A 24 5.01 7.02 12.18
C PRO A 24 4.11 6.51 13.31
N GLU A 25 3.56 7.39 14.14
CA GLU A 25 2.73 7.06 15.31
C GLU A 25 1.40 6.39 14.93
N ARG A 26 0.97 6.47 13.67
CA ARG A 26 -0.22 5.78 13.17
C ARG A 26 -0.10 4.25 13.30
N ILE A 27 1.07 3.68 13.03
CA ILE A 27 1.31 2.22 13.11
C ILE A 27 1.14 1.68 14.53
N PRO A 28 1.88 2.16 15.55
CA PRO A 28 1.70 1.70 16.92
C PRO A 28 0.30 2.02 17.44
N SER A 29 -0.34 3.10 16.99
CA SER A 29 -1.73 3.39 17.37
C SER A 29 -2.70 2.31 16.89
N ILE A 30 -2.61 1.88 15.63
CA ILE A 30 -3.44 0.78 15.09
C ILE A 30 -3.12 -0.54 15.80
N ILE A 31 -1.84 -0.85 15.97
CA ILE A 31 -1.39 -2.14 16.51
C ILE A 31 -1.69 -2.26 18.01
N ILE A 32 -1.22 -1.30 18.81
CA ILE A 32 -1.26 -1.37 20.28
C ILE A 32 -2.63 -0.95 20.79
N ASN A 33 -3.15 0.18 20.31
CA ASN A 33 -4.42 0.74 20.79
C ASN A 33 -5.65 0.18 20.06
N GLY A 34 -5.47 -0.52 18.95
CA GLY A 34 -6.52 -1.21 18.20
C GLY A 34 -6.41 -2.73 18.30
N LEU A 35 -5.66 -3.34 17.39
CA LEU A 35 -5.66 -4.79 17.16
C LEU A 35 -5.28 -5.61 18.40
N LYS A 36 -4.24 -5.22 19.14
CA LYS A 36 -3.81 -5.93 20.36
C LYS A 36 -4.83 -5.85 21.49
N ARG A 37 -5.70 -4.82 21.54
CA ARG A 37 -6.78 -4.72 22.53
C ARG A 37 -7.94 -5.68 22.26
N ILE A 38 -8.09 -6.18 21.04
CA ILE A 38 -9.13 -7.16 20.69
C ILE A 38 -8.87 -8.50 21.42
N GLN A 39 -7.62 -8.79 21.81
CA GLN A 39 -7.21 -10.01 22.54
C GLN A 39 -7.73 -11.31 21.92
N SER A 40 -7.84 -11.36 20.59
CA SER A 40 -8.34 -12.52 19.87
C SER A 40 -7.21 -13.46 19.46
N LYS A 41 -7.32 -14.74 19.82
CA LYS A 41 -6.42 -15.82 19.36
C LYS A 41 -6.55 -16.11 17.86
N ASN A 42 -7.56 -15.54 17.18
CA ASN A 42 -7.79 -15.71 15.75
C ASN A 42 -7.01 -14.70 14.90
N LEU A 43 -6.36 -13.70 15.51
CA LEU A 43 -5.46 -12.76 14.83
C LEU A 43 -4.03 -13.28 14.91
N ILE A 44 -3.49 -13.72 13.77
CA ILE A 44 -2.17 -14.34 13.69
C ILE A 44 -1.20 -13.38 13.02
N TRP A 45 -0.19 -12.94 13.75
CA TRP A 45 0.83 -12.03 13.26
C TRP A 45 1.88 -12.79 12.44
N LYS A 46 2.23 -12.27 11.26
CA LYS A 46 3.21 -12.87 10.36
C LYS A 46 4.26 -11.84 9.96
N ASP A 47 5.49 -12.30 9.85
CA ASP A 47 6.58 -11.50 9.32
C ASP A 47 6.39 -11.26 7.82
N VAL A 48 6.86 -10.11 7.36
CA VAL A 48 6.86 -9.73 5.95
C VAL A 48 8.07 -10.39 5.29
N GLY A 49 7.79 -11.22 4.29
CA GLY A 49 8.80 -11.87 3.46
C GLY A 49 9.27 -10.98 2.32
N SER A 50 9.91 -11.60 1.33
CA SER A 50 10.31 -10.94 0.08
C SER A 50 9.21 -11.04 -0.98
N PHE A 51 9.35 -10.23 -2.02
CA PHE A 51 8.56 -10.30 -3.24
C PHE A 51 9.43 -9.99 -4.46
N ASP A 52 8.93 -10.31 -5.65
CA ASP A 52 9.57 -9.96 -6.92
C ASP A 52 9.13 -8.55 -7.33
N GLU A 53 10.07 -7.60 -7.35
CA GLU A 53 9.79 -6.20 -7.68
C GLU A 53 9.16 -5.98 -9.07
N LYS A 54 9.19 -6.99 -9.95
CA LYS A 54 8.50 -6.91 -11.25
C LYS A 54 7.02 -6.55 -11.13
N TYR A 55 6.35 -6.90 -10.03
CA TYR A 55 4.92 -6.59 -9.87
C TYR A 55 4.68 -5.09 -9.66
N ILE A 56 5.65 -4.36 -9.11
CA ILE A 56 5.63 -2.89 -9.10
C ILE A 56 5.80 -2.38 -10.55
N LYS A 57 6.74 -2.96 -11.32
CA LYS A 57 7.00 -2.60 -12.74
C LYS A 57 5.86 -2.90 -13.70
N LEU A 58 5.01 -3.88 -13.37
CA LEU A 58 3.81 -4.18 -14.15
C LEU A 58 2.64 -3.25 -13.81
N THR A 59 2.70 -2.56 -12.67
CA THR A 59 1.62 -1.70 -12.17
C THR A 59 1.87 -0.24 -12.51
N HIS A 60 3.10 0.25 -12.32
CA HIS A 60 3.50 1.62 -12.62
C HIS A 60 4.42 1.68 -13.85
N SER A 61 4.53 2.84 -14.49
CA SER A 61 5.40 2.98 -15.66
C SER A 61 6.88 2.93 -15.29
N GLU A 62 7.72 2.47 -16.22
CA GLU A 62 9.17 2.40 -16.02
C GLU A 62 9.77 3.76 -15.69
N LYS A 63 9.36 4.80 -16.42
CA LYS A 63 9.76 6.20 -16.20
C LYS A 63 9.43 6.67 -14.78
N TYR A 64 8.27 6.29 -14.26
CA TYR A 64 7.89 6.60 -12.89
C TYR A 64 8.81 5.94 -11.87
N LEU A 65 9.11 4.66 -12.05
CA LEU A 65 9.98 3.92 -11.14
C LEU A 65 11.42 4.42 -11.16
N GLU A 66 11.92 4.85 -12.30
CA GLU A 66 13.21 5.53 -12.40
C GLU A 66 13.22 6.82 -11.58
N LYS A 67 12.20 7.67 -11.74
CA LYS A 67 12.05 8.91 -10.96
C LYS A 67 12.03 8.61 -9.45
N ILE A 68 11.15 7.72 -9.01
CA ILE A 68 10.97 7.39 -7.59
C ILE A 68 12.24 6.81 -6.98
N ASN A 69 12.94 5.92 -7.69
CA ASN A 69 14.19 5.35 -7.18
C ASN A 69 15.30 6.38 -7.00
N GLN A 70 15.28 7.47 -7.76
CA GLN A 70 16.25 8.58 -7.64
C GLN A 70 15.84 9.59 -6.57
N SER A 71 14.56 9.66 -6.19
CA SER A 71 14.02 10.61 -5.21
C SER A 71 14.23 10.22 -3.75
N PHE A 72 14.66 9.00 -3.43
CA PHE A 72 14.89 8.61 -2.02
C PHE A 72 16.18 9.25 -1.49
N PRO A 73 16.12 10.19 -0.54
CA PRO A 73 17.30 10.89 -0.06
C PRO A 73 18.15 9.99 0.84
N LYS A 74 19.47 10.23 0.85
CA LYS A 74 20.38 9.57 1.82
C LYS A 74 20.27 10.18 3.22
N GLU A 75 19.95 11.47 3.30
CA GLU A 75 19.78 12.28 4.51
C GLU A 75 18.72 13.36 4.24
N GLY A 76 18.01 13.79 5.28
CA GLY A 76 16.95 14.80 5.15
C GLY A 76 15.66 14.27 4.51
N LEU A 77 14.85 15.22 4.03
CA LEU A 77 13.55 14.99 3.40
C LEU A 77 13.59 15.45 1.94
N ASP A 78 12.83 14.79 1.07
CA ASP A 78 12.55 15.21 -0.31
C ASP A 78 11.05 15.14 -0.59
N PHE A 79 10.57 15.85 -1.61
CA PHE A 79 9.16 16.05 -1.92
C PHE A 79 8.83 15.50 -3.30
N LEU A 80 8.03 14.44 -3.34
CA LEU A 80 7.58 13.84 -4.61
C LEU A 80 6.49 14.68 -5.28
N ASP A 81 5.68 15.37 -4.47
CA ASP A 81 4.72 16.42 -4.82
C ASP A 81 4.55 17.41 -3.65
N GLY A 82 3.44 18.15 -3.58
CA GLY A 82 3.20 19.15 -2.54
C GLY A 82 3.05 18.58 -1.12
N ASP A 83 2.68 17.31 -0.96
CA ASP A 83 2.37 16.71 0.34
C ASP A 83 2.92 15.27 0.52
N THR A 84 3.53 14.68 -0.50
CA THR A 84 4.12 13.35 -0.48
C THR A 84 5.62 13.45 -0.20
N ILE A 85 5.96 13.38 1.08
CA ILE A 85 7.33 13.53 1.58
C ILE A 85 8.02 12.18 1.68
N VAL A 86 9.28 12.10 1.31
CA VAL A 86 10.14 10.94 1.49
C VAL A 86 11.41 11.26 2.26
N SER A 87 11.93 10.25 2.93
CA SER A 87 13.12 10.26 3.77
C SER A 87 13.93 8.98 3.55
N LYS A 88 15.11 8.88 4.19
CA LYS A 88 16.01 7.72 4.10
C LYS A 88 15.31 6.37 4.30
N GLY A 89 14.40 6.27 5.27
CA GLY A 89 13.68 5.02 5.57
C GLY A 89 12.52 4.70 4.62
N SER A 90 12.12 5.67 3.79
CA SER A 90 10.91 5.59 2.97
C SER A 90 11.00 4.53 1.88
N LYS A 91 12.20 4.31 1.31
CA LYS A 91 12.39 3.25 0.31
C LYS A 91 12.03 1.90 0.90
N LYS A 92 12.63 1.53 2.03
CA LYS A 92 12.35 0.24 2.67
C LYS A 92 10.88 0.11 3.07
N ALA A 93 10.31 1.16 3.64
CA ALA A 93 8.91 1.19 4.06
C ALA A 93 7.94 0.98 2.88
N ALA A 94 8.14 1.67 1.76
CA ALA A 94 7.29 1.55 0.57
C ALA A 94 7.37 0.14 -0.05
N TYR A 95 8.57 -0.45 -0.11
CA TYR A 95 8.75 -1.82 -0.61
C TYR A 95 8.13 -2.86 0.35
N ASP A 96 8.30 -2.70 1.65
CA ASP A 96 7.70 -3.62 2.63
C ASP A 96 6.17 -3.47 2.70
N ALA A 97 5.62 -2.29 2.43
CA ALA A 97 4.19 -2.08 2.29
C ALA A 97 3.61 -2.92 1.15
N VAL A 98 4.26 -2.90 -0.03
CA VAL A 98 3.92 -3.77 -1.17
C VAL A 98 4.11 -5.25 -0.82
N SER A 99 5.25 -5.60 -0.21
CA SER A 99 5.55 -6.98 0.18
C SER A 99 4.50 -7.56 1.12
N SER A 100 4.04 -6.77 2.09
CA SER A 100 2.99 -7.15 3.03
C SER A 100 1.69 -7.55 2.32
N ILE A 101 1.28 -6.78 1.29
CA ILE A 101 0.09 -7.10 0.49
C ILE A 101 0.31 -8.39 -0.30
N ILE A 102 1.46 -8.56 -0.95
CA ILE A 102 1.77 -9.75 -1.74
C ILE A 102 1.81 -11.01 -0.86
N ASN A 103 2.46 -10.96 0.30
CA ASN A 103 2.50 -12.10 1.22
C ASN A 103 1.13 -12.39 1.85
N ALA A 104 0.32 -11.36 2.10
CA ALA A 104 -1.08 -11.53 2.51
C ALA A 104 -1.93 -12.23 1.44
N ILE A 105 -1.76 -11.86 0.18
CA ILE A 105 -2.41 -12.54 -0.95
C ILE A 105 -1.97 -14.01 -1.01
N ASP A 106 -0.67 -14.29 -0.94
CA ASP A 106 -0.16 -15.66 -0.96
C ASP A 106 -0.75 -16.50 0.18
N ALA A 107 -0.77 -15.95 1.39
CA ALA A 107 -1.32 -16.61 2.58
C ALA A 107 -2.80 -17.00 2.39
N VAL A 108 -3.60 -16.14 1.76
CA VAL A 108 -5.02 -16.41 1.47
C VAL A 108 -5.18 -17.37 0.30
N MET A 109 -4.48 -17.14 -0.81
CA MET A 109 -4.60 -17.95 -2.03
C MET A 109 -4.09 -19.38 -1.82
N ASN A 110 -3.09 -19.58 -0.95
CA ASN A 110 -2.58 -20.89 -0.55
C ASN A 110 -3.44 -21.57 0.52
N LYS A 111 -4.56 -20.95 0.93
CA LYS A 111 -5.51 -21.46 1.95
C LYS A 111 -4.91 -21.62 3.34
N GLU A 112 -3.84 -20.90 3.66
CA GLU A 112 -3.28 -20.85 5.02
C GLU A 112 -4.19 -20.04 5.95
N PHE A 113 -4.84 -19.00 5.42
CA PHE A 113 -5.77 -18.13 6.14
C PHE A 113 -7.01 -17.82 5.30
N ASN A 114 -8.11 -17.46 5.96
CA ASN A 114 -9.34 -17.09 5.27
C ASN A 114 -9.30 -15.65 4.72
N ASN A 115 -8.59 -14.76 5.40
CA ASN A 115 -8.35 -13.38 4.99
C ASN A 115 -7.12 -12.83 5.71
N ALA A 116 -6.72 -11.63 5.29
CA ALA A 116 -5.56 -10.94 5.79
C ALA A 116 -5.87 -9.46 6.03
N PHE A 117 -5.10 -8.83 6.91
CA PHE A 117 -5.09 -7.39 7.12
C PHE A 117 -3.65 -6.89 7.19
N CYS A 118 -3.33 -5.86 6.43
CA CYS A 118 -1.98 -5.31 6.33
C CYS A 118 -1.96 -3.91 6.96
N VAL A 119 -1.23 -3.75 8.07
CA VAL A 119 -0.99 -2.46 8.71
C VAL A 119 0.34 -1.92 8.17
N VAL A 120 0.26 -1.11 7.12
CA VAL A 120 1.43 -0.65 6.38
C VAL A 120 1.45 0.86 6.21
N ARG A 121 2.65 1.42 6.08
CA ARG A 121 2.91 2.80 5.67
C ARG A 121 4.18 2.84 4.80
N PRO A 122 4.23 3.66 3.73
CA PRO A 122 3.22 4.63 3.27
C PRO A 122 1.93 3.99 2.67
N PRO A 123 0.83 4.77 2.55
CA PRO A 123 -0.40 4.34 1.86
C PRO A 123 -0.18 4.23 0.33
N GLY A 124 -1.23 3.91 -0.42
CA GLY A 124 -1.09 3.66 -1.86
C GLY A 124 -2.19 4.11 -2.83
N HIS A 125 -3.44 4.27 -2.41
CA HIS A 125 -4.56 4.39 -3.37
C HIS A 125 -4.56 5.65 -4.26
N HIS A 126 -3.79 6.69 -3.90
CA HIS A 126 -3.59 7.89 -4.71
C HIS A 126 -2.42 7.80 -5.70
N ALA A 127 -1.51 6.83 -5.55
CA ALA A 127 -0.39 6.68 -6.47
C ALA A 127 -0.91 6.20 -7.83
N GLU A 128 -0.81 7.06 -8.84
CA GLU A 128 -1.19 6.80 -10.23
C GLU A 128 -0.12 5.96 -10.93
N LYS A 129 -0.38 5.61 -12.18
CA LYS A 129 0.58 4.87 -13.00
C LYS A 129 1.90 5.62 -13.18
N GLU A 130 1.84 6.96 -13.24
CA GLU A 130 3.00 7.81 -13.50
C GLU A 130 3.27 8.90 -12.44
N GLN A 131 2.54 8.93 -11.33
CA GLN A 131 2.60 10.02 -10.35
C GLN A 131 2.41 9.54 -8.91
N ALA A 132 3.30 10.02 -8.03
CA ALA A 132 3.13 9.96 -6.58
C ALA A 132 2.32 11.18 -6.14
N MET A 133 1.36 10.98 -5.24
CA MET A 133 0.54 12.05 -4.68
C MET A 133 -0.24 11.58 -3.46
N GLY A 134 -0.74 12.51 -2.64
CA GLY A 134 -1.63 12.18 -1.52
C GLY A 134 -0.97 11.20 -0.55
N PHE A 135 0.30 11.43 -0.24
CA PHE A 135 1.17 10.60 0.59
C PHE A 135 1.53 9.23 0.00
N CYS A 136 1.04 8.88 -1.19
CA CYS A 136 1.18 7.56 -1.78
C CYS A 136 2.38 7.49 -2.73
N ILE A 137 3.28 6.53 -2.50
CA ILE A 137 4.48 6.30 -3.34
C ILE A 137 4.24 5.18 -4.35
N PHE A 138 3.72 4.04 -3.91
CA PHE A 138 3.29 2.96 -4.79
C PHE A 138 1.85 2.62 -4.47
N ASN A 139 1.09 2.21 -5.48
CA ASN A 139 -0.27 1.75 -5.24
C ASN A 139 -0.26 0.30 -4.76
N ASN A 140 -0.11 0.15 -3.44
CA ASN A 140 0.02 -1.15 -2.77
C ASN A 140 -1.10 -2.13 -3.18
N VAL A 141 -2.34 -1.66 -3.24
CA VAL A 141 -3.52 -2.46 -3.59
C VAL A 141 -3.53 -2.79 -5.08
N ALA A 142 -3.17 -1.85 -5.95
CA ALA A 142 -3.07 -2.11 -7.37
C ALA A 142 -1.95 -3.10 -7.69
N VAL A 143 -0.79 -3.03 -7.02
CA VAL A 143 0.26 -4.04 -7.15
C VAL A 143 -0.26 -5.41 -6.70
N GLY A 144 -1.05 -5.48 -5.63
CA GLY A 144 -1.72 -6.70 -5.20
C GLY A 144 -2.71 -7.25 -6.23
N ALA A 145 -3.51 -6.40 -6.86
CA ALA A 145 -4.43 -6.82 -7.93
C ALA A 145 -3.66 -7.31 -9.17
N THR A 146 -2.63 -6.59 -9.62
CA THR A 146 -1.72 -7.03 -10.69
C THR A 146 -1.11 -8.39 -10.35
N TYR A 147 -0.68 -8.59 -9.11
CA TYR A 147 -0.14 -9.86 -8.64
C TYR A 147 -1.14 -11.02 -8.74
N LEU A 148 -2.41 -10.80 -8.36
CA LEU A 148 -3.49 -11.79 -8.50
C LEU A 148 -3.76 -12.14 -9.97
N LEU A 149 -3.76 -11.15 -10.87
CA LEU A 149 -3.93 -11.36 -12.30
C LEU A 149 -2.73 -12.12 -12.91
N GLU A 150 -1.52 -11.82 -12.48
CA GLU A 150 -0.31 -12.32 -13.11
C GLU A 150 0.19 -13.65 -12.55
N LYS A 151 0.26 -13.82 -11.22
CA LYS A 151 0.69 -15.08 -10.60
C LYS A 151 -0.45 -16.09 -10.58
N TYR A 152 -1.62 -15.68 -10.08
CA TYR A 152 -2.74 -16.58 -9.85
C TYR A 152 -3.70 -16.69 -11.03
N LYS A 153 -3.47 -15.91 -12.11
CA LYS A 153 -4.27 -15.93 -13.34
C LYS A 153 -5.77 -15.78 -13.10
N LEU A 154 -6.13 -14.99 -12.08
CA LEU A 154 -7.53 -14.68 -11.81
C LEU A 154 -8.09 -13.82 -12.96
N ASN A 155 -9.34 -14.10 -13.32
CA ASN A 155 -10.03 -13.37 -14.39
C ASN A 155 -10.92 -12.23 -13.88
N LYS A 156 -11.10 -12.14 -12.55
CA LYS A 156 -11.92 -11.12 -11.89
C LYS A 156 -11.32 -10.81 -10.51
N VAL A 157 -11.02 -9.54 -10.27
CA VAL A 157 -10.56 -9.00 -8.99
C VAL A 157 -11.43 -7.77 -8.71
N ALA A 158 -11.90 -7.62 -7.46
CA ALA A 158 -12.61 -6.43 -7.04
C ALA A 158 -11.75 -5.67 -6.02
N ILE A 159 -11.60 -4.37 -6.22
CA ILE A 159 -11.02 -3.45 -5.26
C ILE A 159 -12.15 -2.58 -4.72
N ILE A 160 -12.34 -2.64 -3.41
CA ILE A 160 -13.35 -1.87 -2.67
C ILE A 160 -12.60 -0.86 -1.82
N ASP A 161 -12.72 0.41 -2.17
CA ASP A 161 -12.05 1.53 -1.53
C ASP A 161 -13.05 2.38 -0.75
N PHE A 162 -12.91 2.36 0.57
CA PHE A 162 -13.76 3.11 1.50
C PHE A 162 -12.96 4.19 2.24
N ASP A 163 -11.77 4.54 1.76
CA ASP A 163 -11.10 5.76 2.22
C ASP A 163 -11.98 6.98 1.95
N VAL A 164 -11.88 8.00 2.79
CA VAL A 164 -12.69 9.22 2.66
C VAL A 164 -12.33 9.99 1.37
N HIS A 165 -11.11 9.83 0.87
CA HIS A 165 -10.66 10.40 -0.39
C HIS A 165 -10.87 9.41 -1.55
N HIS A 166 -11.11 9.94 -2.74
CA HIS A 166 -11.18 9.10 -3.94
C HIS A 166 -9.79 8.52 -4.26
N GLY A 167 -9.69 7.19 -4.37
CA GLY A 167 -8.48 6.49 -4.82
C GLY A 167 -8.23 6.63 -6.33
N ASN A 168 -8.00 7.86 -6.79
CA ASN A 168 -7.72 8.21 -8.18
C ASN A 168 -6.58 7.39 -8.80
N GLY A 169 -5.56 7.03 -8.02
CA GLY A 169 -4.46 6.19 -8.49
C GLY A 169 -4.92 4.80 -8.90
N THR A 170 -5.82 4.20 -8.14
CA THR A 170 -6.41 2.89 -8.46
C THR A 170 -7.29 2.99 -9.70
N GLN A 171 -8.09 4.07 -9.80
CA GLN A 171 -8.90 4.35 -10.98
C GLN A 171 -8.03 4.51 -12.23
N ASP A 172 -6.96 5.30 -12.17
CA ASP A 172 -6.04 5.55 -13.30
C ASP A 172 -5.41 4.25 -13.80
N ILE A 173 -4.82 3.46 -12.89
CA ILE A 173 -4.11 2.23 -13.23
C ILE A 173 -5.02 1.21 -13.94
N PHE A 174 -6.27 1.08 -13.49
CA PHE A 174 -7.19 0.05 -13.98
C PHE A 174 -8.34 0.58 -14.86
N TYR A 175 -8.31 1.84 -15.28
CA TYR A 175 -9.42 2.46 -16.01
C TYR A 175 -9.89 1.64 -17.22
N ASN A 176 -8.96 0.98 -17.92
CA ASN A 176 -9.21 0.15 -19.09
C ASN A 176 -9.07 -1.36 -18.83
N GLU A 177 -8.82 -1.80 -17.59
CA GLU A 177 -8.62 -3.21 -17.24
C GLU A 177 -9.95 -3.88 -16.86
N LYS A 178 -10.50 -4.67 -17.78
CA LYS A 178 -11.82 -5.31 -17.61
C LYS A 178 -11.85 -6.41 -16.55
N LYS A 179 -10.70 -6.94 -16.13
CA LYS A 179 -10.60 -7.96 -15.07
C LYS A 179 -10.66 -7.34 -13.67
N VAL A 180 -10.53 -6.03 -13.53
CA VAL A 180 -10.55 -5.34 -12.25
C VAL A 180 -11.80 -4.47 -12.14
N LEU A 181 -12.62 -4.75 -11.13
CA LEU A 181 -13.73 -3.89 -10.73
C LEU A 181 -13.25 -2.97 -9.61
N TYR A 182 -13.19 -1.67 -9.86
CA TYR A 182 -12.94 -0.65 -8.84
C TYR A 182 -14.26 -0.03 -8.37
N ILE A 183 -14.45 0.00 -7.05
CA ILE A 183 -15.60 0.65 -6.40
C ILE A 183 -15.05 1.53 -5.29
N SER A 184 -15.46 2.80 -5.27
CA SER A 184 -15.09 3.73 -4.20
C SER A 184 -16.30 4.45 -3.63
N SER A 185 -16.29 4.63 -2.31
CA SER A 185 -17.15 5.59 -1.62
C SER A 185 -16.28 6.64 -0.97
N HIS A 186 -16.43 7.91 -1.37
CA HIS A 186 -15.60 9.02 -0.92
C HIS A 186 -16.44 10.28 -0.72
N GLN A 187 -15.91 11.23 0.05
CA GLN A 187 -16.53 12.53 0.25
C GLN A 187 -16.47 13.34 -1.06
N PHE A 188 -17.54 14.07 -1.38
CA PHE A 188 -17.59 14.96 -2.54
C PHE A 188 -18.38 16.25 -2.23
N PRO A 189 -17.87 17.45 -2.57
CA PRO A 189 -16.56 17.73 -3.16
C PRO A 189 -15.42 17.61 -2.12
N PHE A 190 -14.31 16.97 -2.48
CA PHE A 190 -13.12 16.82 -1.62
C PHE A 190 -11.87 16.43 -2.43
N TYR A 191 -10.68 16.44 -1.81
CA TYR A 191 -9.46 15.96 -2.48
C TYR A 191 -9.66 14.53 -3.04
N PRO A 192 -9.20 14.21 -4.27
CA PRO A 192 -8.32 14.98 -5.14
C PRO A 192 -9.01 15.88 -6.19
N GLY A 193 -10.33 16.08 -6.12
CA GLY A 193 -11.09 16.90 -7.08
C GLY A 193 -12.59 16.70 -7.01
#